data_AF-A0A8T6UYQ6-F1
#
_entry.id   AF-A0A8T6UYQ6-F1
#
_cell.length_a   1.000
_cell.length_b   1.000
_cell.length_c   1.000
_cell.angle_alpha   90.00
_cell.angle_beta   90.00
_cell.angle_gamma   90.00
#
_symmetry.space_group_name_H-M   'P 1'
#
loop_
_entity.id
_entity.type
_entity.pdbx_description
1 polymer ?
#
loop_
_entity_poly.entity_id
_entity_poly.type
_entity_poly.pdbx_seq_one_letter_code
_entity_poly.pdbx_strand_id
1 'polypeptide(L)'
;MIEYPKPAVVISSCIEFEHVRYDGQIIRSPFVKQLLPFIKSITVCPEIGIGLGVPRETLRLVKVKDVTRLAQPSTGKDFKEDMTRFGG
;
A
#
# COMPACT_ATOMS: atom_id res chain seq x y z
N MET A 1 29.93 -4.70 22.52
CA MET A 1 28.98 -3.81 21.82
C MET A 1 27.60 -4.36 22.07
N ILE A 2 26.63 -3.55 22.50
CA ILE A 2 25.25 -4.00 22.67
C ILE A 2 24.60 -3.93 21.29
N GLU A 3 24.11 -5.05 20.80
CA GLU A 3 23.33 -5.12 19.57
C GLU A 3 21.86 -4.90 19.91
N TYR A 4 21.26 -3.84 19.37
CA TYR A 4 19.83 -3.58 19.56
C TYR A 4 19.01 -4.37 18.54
N PRO A 5 17.88 -4.98 18.94
CA PRO A 5 17.01 -5.67 18.00
C PRO A 5 16.44 -4.68 16.99
N LYS A 6 16.47 -5.05 15.70
CA LYS A 6 15.83 -4.27 14.63
C LYS A 6 14.32 -4.55 14.62
N PRO A 7 13.45 -3.57 14.90
CA PRO A 7 12.01 -3.78 14.86
C PRO A 7 11.55 -4.10 13.43
N ALA A 8 10.54 -4.96 13.31
CA ALA A 8 9.86 -5.21 12.06
C ALA A 8 8.89 -4.06 11.77
N VAL A 9 9.02 -3.43 10.61
CA VAL A 9 8.18 -2.27 10.22
C VAL A 9 7.60 -2.55 8.84
N VAL A 10 6.27 -2.45 8.74
CA VAL A 10 5.56 -2.56 7.47
C VAL A 10 5.59 -1.21 6.76
N ILE A 11 6.00 -1.20 5.50
CA ILE A 11 6.09 -0.01 4.65
C ILE A 11 5.37 -0.30 3.33
N SER A 12 4.57 0.64 2.86
CA SER A 12 3.96 0.53 1.52
C SER A 12 5.04 0.34 0.47
N SER A 13 4.98 -0.73 -0.33
CA SER A 13 6.06 -1.08 -1.26
C SER A 13 6.29 -0.03 -2.35
N CYS A 14 5.32 0.84 -2.63
CA CYS A 14 5.53 1.98 -3.52
C CYS A 14 6.48 3.07 -2.96
N ILE A 15 6.83 3.02 -1.67
CA ILE A 15 7.75 3.98 -1.03
C ILE A 15 9.15 3.35 -1.02
N GLU A 16 10.06 3.84 -1.85
CA GLU A 16 11.46 3.39 -2.00
C GLU A 16 11.72 1.98 -2.55
N PHE A 17 10.71 1.11 -2.73
CA PHE A 17 10.95 -0.29 -3.13
C PHE A 17 10.51 -0.62 -4.57
N GLU A 18 9.22 -0.62 -4.88
CA GLU A 18 8.66 -1.21 -6.10
C GLU A 18 7.78 -0.25 -6.90
N HIS A 19 7.70 -0.47 -8.22
CA HIS A 19 6.85 0.27 -9.16
C HIS A 19 5.38 -0.16 -9.09
N VAL A 20 4.78 -0.15 -7.90
CA VAL A 20 3.43 -0.67 -7.63
C VAL A 20 2.36 0.38 -7.37
N ARG A 21 2.73 1.67 -7.49
CA ARG A 21 1.77 2.78 -7.47
C ARG A 21 0.86 2.69 -8.70
N TYR A 22 -0.32 3.31 -8.61
CA TYR A 22 -1.30 3.29 -9.69
C TYR A 22 -0.75 3.79 -11.04
N ASP A 23 0.21 4.72 -11.02
CA ASP A 23 0.91 5.26 -12.19
C ASP A 23 2.30 4.68 -12.41
N GLY A 24 2.66 3.61 -11.70
CA GLY A 24 3.97 2.95 -11.79
C GLY A 24 5.14 3.72 -11.18
N GLN A 25 4.91 4.89 -10.55
CA GLN A 25 6.00 5.64 -9.93
C GLN A 25 6.42 5.06 -8.57
N ILE A 26 7.68 5.34 -8.19
CA ILE A 26 8.18 5.11 -6.83
C ILE A 26 8.16 6.44 -6.07
N ILE A 27 7.58 6.43 -4.87
CA ILE A 27 7.64 7.55 -3.95
C ILE A 27 9.00 7.54 -3.28
N ARG A 28 9.77 8.62 -3.47
CA ARG A 28 11.06 8.81 -2.80
C ARG A 28 10.87 9.55 -1.48
N SER A 29 11.35 8.96 -0.39
CA SER A 29 11.30 9.50 0.97
C SER A 29 12.70 9.41 1.62
N PRO A 30 13.40 10.55 1.76
CA PRO A 30 14.70 10.60 2.46
C PRO A 30 14.64 10.05 3.89
N PHE A 31 13.49 10.22 4.56
CA PHE A 31 13.27 9.68 5.90
C PHE A 31 13.25 8.15 5.90
N VAL A 32 12.48 7.53 4.99
CA VAL A 32 12.44 6.06 4.90
C VAL A 32 13.82 5.51 4.58
N LYS A 33 14.56 6.11 3.62
CA LYS A 33 15.94 5.70 3.32
C LYS A 33 16.85 5.72 4.55
N GLN A 34 16.76 6.77 5.38
CA GLN A 34 17.53 6.87 6.61
C GLN A 34 17.09 5.86 7.68
N LEU A 35 15.82 5.43 7.66
CA LEU A 35 15.28 4.46 8.60
C LEU A 35 15.70 3.01 8.28
N LEU A 36 15.87 2.64 7.00
CA LEU A 36 16.13 1.27 6.56
C LEU A 36 17.26 0.53 7.30
N PRO A 37 18.42 1.15 7.63
CA PRO A 37 19.49 0.46 8.35
C PRO A 37 19.09 -0.02 9.75
N PHE A 38 18.08 0.60 10.36
CA PHE A 38 17.68 0.38 11.75
C PHE A 38 16.50 -0.58 11.91
N ILE A 39 15.87 -1.01 10.81
CA ILE A 39 14.63 -1.79 10.84
C ILE A 39 14.75 -3.07 10.00
N LYS A 40 13.83 -4.01 10.23
CA LYS A 40 13.50 -5.07 9.29
C LYS A 40 12.28 -4.63 8.49
N SER A 41 12.49 -4.12 7.27
CA SER A 41 11.40 -3.66 6.41
C SER A 41 10.59 -4.84 5.86
N ILE A 42 9.28 -4.79 6.03
CA ILE A 42 8.30 -5.68 5.39
C ILE A 42 7.51 -4.82 4.41
N THR A 43 7.57 -5.13 3.13
CA THR A 43 6.97 -4.29 2.09
C THR A 43 5.64 -4.89 1.62
N VAL A 44 4.61 -4.06 1.48
CA VAL A 44 3.27 -4.52 1.05
C VAL A 44 2.59 -3.48 0.17
N CYS A 45 1.89 -3.91 -0.87
CA CYS A 45 0.92 -3.09 -1.59
C CYS A 45 -0.42 -3.83 -1.55
N PRO A 46 -1.39 -3.33 -0.77
CA PRO A 46 -2.72 -3.95 -0.69
C PRO A 46 -3.38 -4.10 -2.05
N GLU A 47 -3.19 -3.13 -2.95
CA GLU A 47 -3.79 -3.16 -4.29
C GLU A 47 -3.26 -4.29 -5.17
N ILE A 48 -1.95 -4.55 -5.15
CA ILE A 48 -1.39 -5.74 -5.81
C ILE A 48 -1.90 -7.01 -5.11
N GLY A 49 -1.98 -6.99 -3.79
CA GLY A 49 -2.47 -8.10 -2.97
C GLY A 49 -3.92 -8.50 -3.25
N ILE A 50 -4.78 -7.55 -3.64
CA ILE A 50 -6.15 -7.80 -4.09
C ILE A 50 -6.25 -8.06 -5.61
N GLY A 51 -5.12 -8.16 -6.31
CA GLY A 51 -5.07 -8.52 -7.73
C GLY A 51 -5.18 -7.36 -8.72
N LEU A 52 -5.03 -6.10 -8.29
CA LEU A 52 -4.93 -4.98 -9.21
C LEU A 52 -3.54 -4.91 -9.84
N GLY A 53 -3.49 -4.57 -11.13
CA GLY A 53 -2.24 -4.39 -11.86
C GLY A 53 -1.60 -3.01 -11.71
N VAL A 54 -0.57 -2.79 -12.53
CA VAL A 54 0.09 -1.50 -12.75
C VAL A 54 0.31 -1.33 -14.26
N PRO A 55 -0.08 -0.19 -14.86
CA PRO A 55 -0.83 0.90 -14.25
C PRO A 55 -2.27 0.49 -13.92
N ARG A 56 -2.90 1.22 -13.00
CA ARG A 56 -4.32 1.06 -12.65
C ARG A 56 -4.99 2.40 -12.43
N GLU A 57 -6.30 2.40 -12.57
CA GLU A 57 -7.15 3.53 -12.25
C GLU A 57 -7.21 3.78 -10.72
N THR A 58 -7.32 5.05 -10.32
CA THR A 58 -7.32 5.43 -8.91
C THR A 58 -8.52 4.86 -8.14
N LEU A 59 -8.29 4.49 -6.88
CA LEU A 59 -9.34 4.07 -5.95
C LEU A 59 -9.73 5.25 -5.05
N ARG A 60 -11.00 5.29 -4.63
CA ARG A 60 -11.53 6.28 -3.69
C ARG A 60 -12.38 5.61 -2.64
N LEU A 61 -12.21 6.03 -1.39
CA LEU A 61 -13.14 5.71 -0.32
C LEU A 61 -14.37 6.61 -0.47
N VAL A 62 -15.55 6.01 -0.59
CA VAL A 62 -16.82 6.72 -0.75
C VAL A 62 -17.80 6.22 0.31
N LYS A 63 -18.49 7.14 0.98
CA LYS A 63 -19.52 6.81 1.97
C LYS A 63 -20.90 6.81 1.30
N VAL A 64 -21.58 5.67 1.30
CA VAL A 64 -22.93 5.51 0.72
C VAL A 64 -23.83 4.90 1.79
N LYS A 65 -24.88 5.62 2.21
CA LYS A 65 -25.86 5.16 3.22
C LYS A 65 -25.17 4.55 4.46
N ASP A 66 -24.19 5.29 5.01
CA ASP A 66 -23.34 4.91 6.14
C ASP A 66 -22.37 3.74 5.95
N VAL A 67 -22.26 3.18 4.74
CA VAL A 67 -21.26 2.17 4.40
C VAL A 67 -20.10 2.82 3.65
N THR A 68 -18.87 2.64 4.15
CA THR A 68 -17.65 3.01 3.41
C THR A 68 -17.35 1.93 2.36
N ARG A 69 -17.24 2.35 1.10
CA ARG A 69 -16.91 1.51 -0.06
C ARG A 69 -15.58 1.93 -0.65
N LEU A 70 -14.87 0.99 -1.27
CA LEU A 70 -13.61 1.26 -1.98
C LEU A 70 -13.90 1.19 -3.48
N ALA A 71 -14.27 2.32 -4.06
CA ALA A 71 -14.73 2.37 -5.44
C ALA A 71 -13.62 2.85 -6.38
N GLN A 72 -13.59 2.32 -7.60
CA GLN A 72 -12.82 2.84 -8.71
C GLN A 72 -13.72 3.73 -9.58
N PRO A 73 -13.61 5.07 -9.52
CA PRO A 73 -14.61 5.97 -10.13
C PRO A 73 -14.75 5.82 -11.65
N SER A 74 -13.67 5.48 -12.35
CA SER A 74 -13.65 5.35 -13.81
C SER A 74 -14.33 4.07 -14.31
N THR A 75 -14.40 3.01 -13.51
CA THR A 75 -15.00 1.72 -13.90
C THR A 75 -16.28 1.40 -13.13
N GLY A 76 -16.55 2.10 -12.03
CA GLY A 76 -17.66 1.82 -11.12
C GLY A 76 -17.50 0.55 -10.28
N LYS A 77 -16.34 -0.13 -10.35
CA LYS A 77 -16.08 -1.34 -9.56
C LYS A 77 -15.88 -1.00 -8.08
N ASP A 78 -16.42 -1.85 -7.21
CA ASP A 78 -16.23 -1.80 -5.76
C ASP A 78 -15.27 -2.93 -5.35
N PHE A 79 -14.26 -2.59 -4.56
CA PHE A 79 -13.20 -3.47 -4.06
C PHE A 79 -13.24 -3.57 -2.53
N LYS A 80 -14.34 -3.14 -1.90
CA LYS A 80 -14.49 -3.18 -0.44
C LYS A 80 -14.26 -4.57 0.12
N GLU A 81 -14.89 -5.58 -0.47
CA GLU A 81 -14.80 -6.97 -0.02
C GLU A 81 -13.39 -7.53 -0.17
N ASP A 82 -12.75 -7.31 -1.32
CA ASP A 82 -11.38 -7.76 -1.57
C ASP A 82 -10.38 -7.12 -0.58
N MET A 83 -10.51 -5.81 -0.38
CA MET A 83 -9.63 -5.07 0.53
C MET A 83 -9.85 -5.47 2.00
N THR A 84 -11.10 -5.72 2.39
CA THR A 84 -11.43 -6.20 3.74
C THR A 84 -10.83 -7.59 3.97
N ARG A 85 -10.96 -8.49 2.98
CA ARG A 85 -10.38 -9.84 3.03
C ARG A 85 -8.85 -9.80 3.10
N PHE A 86 -8.22 -8.87 2.38
CA PHE A 86 -6.77 -8.68 2.44
C PHE A 86 -6.30 -8.18 3.82
N GLY A 87 -7.08 -7.31 4.46
CA GLY A 87 -6.75 -6.73 5.77
C GLY A 87 -6.79 -7.70 6.94
N GLY A 88 -7.54 -8.80 6.82
CA GLY A 88 -7.74 -9.80 7.89
C GLY A 88 -9.00 -9.57 8.71
#